data_AF-A0A7S0Y6V2-F1
#
_entry.id   AF-A0A7S0Y6V2-F1
#
_cell.length_a   1.000
_cell.length_b   1.000
_cell.length_c   1.000
_cell.angle_alpha   90.00
_cell.angle_beta   90.00
_cell.angle_gamma   90.00
#
_symmetry.space_group_name_H-M   'P 1'
#
loop_
_entity.id
_entity.type
_entity.pdbx_description
1 polymer ?
#
loop_
_entity_poly.entity_id
_entity_poly.type
_entity_poly.pdbx_seq_one_letter_code
_entity_poly.pdbx_strand_id
1 'polypeptide(L)'
;GEQESFKSQREEGFFTIPLEVKHKRSILESLDLFVEGETLDGDNKYYCEEANRKVDALKRLCVSRLPAVLILHLKRFEFDFDAMKKVKVNDSCEFPLTLDMDPYTLGGIERRERAAAAAARRGQDPAKASAQVESDPESLFE
;
A
#
# COMPACT_ATOMS: atom_id res chain seq x y z
N GLY A 1 -28.03 -11.56 -4.78
CA GLY A 1 -28.24 -10.61 -3.68
C GLY A 1 -27.20 -9.54 -3.84
N GLU A 2 -27.59 -8.28 -3.84
CA GLU A 2 -26.67 -7.14 -4.00
C GLU A 2 -25.55 -7.21 -2.96
N GLN A 3 -24.32 -7.08 -3.45
CA GLN A 3 -23.13 -6.98 -2.59
C GLN A 3 -23.00 -5.50 -2.25
N GLU A 4 -23.54 -5.10 -1.10
CA GLU A 4 -23.38 -3.76 -0.57
C GLU A 4 -21.89 -3.49 -0.30
N SER A 5 -21.35 -2.43 -0.89
CA SER A 5 -19.96 -2.01 -0.71
C SER A 5 -19.88 -0.99 0.43
N PHE A 6 -19.39 -1.45 1.58
CA PHE A 6 -19.11 -0.58 2.73
C PHE A 6 -17.66 -0.09 2.64
N LYS A 7 -17.44 1.24 2.78
CA LYS A 7 -16.10 1.86 2.83
C LYS A 7 -16.00 2.70 4.10
N SER A 8 -14.99 2.41 4.92
CA SER A 8 -14.62 3.22 6.09
C SER A 8 -13.22 3.77 5.90
N GLN A 9 -13.01 5.02 6.28
CA GLN A 9 -11.72 5.70 6.19
C GLN A 9 -11.44 6.46 7.49
N ARG A 10 -10.21 6.35 7.97
CA ARG A 10 -9.73 7.09 9.14
C ARG A 10 -8.40 7.75 8.80
N GLU A 11 -8.32 9.06 9.00
CA GLU A 11 -7.07 9.79 8.84
C GLU A 11 -6.30 9.83 10.16
N GLU A 12 -4.98 9.59 10.07
CA GLU A 12 -4.06 9.62 11.20
C GLU A 12 -2.79 10.37 10.80
N GLY A 13 -2.28 11.21 11.71
CA GLY A 13 -1.02 11.91 11.49
C GLY A 13 0.18 10.98 11.66
N PHE A 14 1.24 11.18 10.87
CA PHE A 14 2.46 10.39 10.94
C PHE A 14 3.70 11.29 10.87
N PHE A 15 4.79 10.81 11.47
CA PHE A 15 6.12 11.43 11.34
C PHE A 15 7.05 10.61 10.45
N THR A 16 6.86 9.29 10.43
CA THR A 16 7.72 8.35 9.69
C THR A 16 6.89 7.27 9.02
N ILE A 17 7.29 6.84 7.83
CA ILE A 17 6.75 5.62 7.21
C ILE A 17 7.71 4.47 7.52
N PRO A 18 7.28 3.46 8.31
CA PRO A 18 8.11 2.30 8.58
C PRO A 18 8.11 1.34 7.38
N LEU A 19 9.29 1.08 6.83
CA LEU A 19 9.48 0.20 5.67
C LEU A 19 10.09 -1.14 6.10
N GLU A 20 9.44 -2.22 5.72
CA GLU A 20 10.00 -3.57 5.85
C GLU A 20 11.15 -3.76 4.87
N VAL A 21 12.32 -4.15 5.37
CA VAL A 21 13.54 -4.28 4.55
C VAL A 21 13.87 -5.74 4.23
N LYS A 22 13.46 -6.65 5.12
CA LYS A 22 13.75 -8.07 4.98
C LYS A 22 13.07 -8.61 3.73
N HIS A 23 13.84 -9.31 2.89
CA HIS A 23 13.34 -9.85 1.61
C HIS A 23 12.75 -8.77 0.68
N LYS A 24 13.32 -7.56 0.69
CA LYS A 24 12.99 -6.47 -0.22
C LYS A 24 14.27 -5.90 -0.80
N ARG A 25 14.33 -5.75 -2.12
CA ARG A 25 15.54 -5.29 -2.84
C ARG A 25 15.68 -3.78 -2.82
N SER A 26 14.55 -3.06 -2.76
CA SER A 26 14.52 -1.60 -2.79
C SER A 26 13.43 -1.03 -1.90
N ILE A 27 13.53 0.27 -1.60
CA ILE A 27 12.47 0.98 -0.87
C ILE A 27 11.14 1.02 -1.64
N LEU A 28 11.18 0.87 -2.97
CA LEU A 28 9.97 0.83 -3.80
C LEU A 28 9.17 -0.44 -3.50
N GLU A 29 9.83 -1.61 -3.45
CA GLU A 29 9.17 -2.86 -3.05
C GLU A 29 8.63 -2.79 -1.62
N SER A 30 9.32 -2.08 -0.72
CA SER A 30 8.84 -1.86 0.65
C SER A 30 7.63 -0.92 0.71
N LEU A 31 7.57 0.10 -0.16
CA LEU A 31 6.44 1.02 -0.28
C LEU A 31 5.23 0.34 -0.94
N ASP A 32 5.47 -0.52 -1.93
CA ASP A 32 4.42 -1.37 -2.52
C ASP A 32 3.77 -2.24 -1.43
N LEU A 33 4.59 -2.92 -0.63
CA LEU A 33 4.11 -3.72 0.50
C LEU A 33 3.35 -2.86 1.52
N PHE A 34 3.80 -1.63 1.78
CA PHE A 34 3.13 -0.72 2.71
C PHE A 34 1.69 -0.39 2.26
N VAL A 35 1.43 -0.31 0.96
CA VAL A 35 0.11 0.00 0.39
C VAL A 35 -0.65 -1.20 -0.18
N GLU A 36 -0.11 -2.41 -0.14
CA GLU A 36 -0.74 -3.62 -0.71
C GLU A 36 -2.12 -3.87 -0.08
N GLY A 37 -2.20 -3.68 1.24
CA GLY A 37 -3.38 -3.95 2.05
C GLY A 37 -3.43 -5.40 2.55
N GLU A 38 -4.15 -5.61 3.63
CA GLU A 38 -4.37 -6.91 4.28
C GLU A 38 -5.83 -7.33 4.14
N THR A 39 -6.05 -8.58 3.77
CA THR A 39 -7.40 -9.19 3.76
C THR A 39 -7.75 -9.60 5.18
N LEU A 40 -8.88 -9.07 5.67
CA LEU A 40 -9.49 -9.42 6.95
C LEU A 40 -10.56 -10.48 6.72
N ASP A 41 -10.20 -11.75 6.85
CA ASP A 41 -11.07 -12.92 6.63
C ASP A 41 -11.04 -13.91 7.81
N GLY A 42 -11.76 -15.02 7.68
CA GLY A 42 -11.81 -16.09 8.69
C GLY A 42 -12.22 -15.59 10.08
N ASP A 43 -11.35 -15.80 11.07
CA ASP A 43 -11.55 -15.34 12.44
C ASP A 43 -11.29 -13.82 12.61
N ASN A 44 -10.48 -13.23 11.72
CA ASN A 44 -10.04 -11.83 11.70
C ASN A 44 -10.96 -10.91 10.88
N LYS A 45 -12.16 -11.37 10.49
CA LYS A 45 -13.15 -10.55 9.78
C LYS A 45 -13.45 -9.23 10.47
N TYR A 46 -13.59 -8.18 9.67
CA TYR A 46 -13.95 -6.84 10.13
C TYR A 46 -15.40 -6.82 10.63
N TYR A 47 -15.64 -6.24 11.81
CA TYR A 47 -17.00 -6.00 12.29
C TYR A 47 -17.53 -4.69 11.71
N CYS A 48 -18.50 -4.80 10.79
CA CYS A 48 -19.17 -3.63 10.24
C CYS A 48 -20.33 -3.24 11.14
N GLU A 49 -20.26 -2.05 11.76
CA GLU A 49 -21.33 -1.53 12.62
C GLU A 49 -22.62 -1.25 11.84
N GLU A 50 -22.50 -0.74 10.60
CA GLU A 50 -23.65 -0.46 9.73
C GLU A 50 -24.43 -1.72 9.35
N ALA A 51 -23.71 -2.81 9.05
CA ALA A 51 -24.32 -4.10 8.72
C ALA A 51 -24.58 -4.98 9.95
N ASN A 52 -24.17 -4.51 11.14
CA ASN A 52 -24.22 -5.22 12.42
C ASN A 52 -23.72 -6.68 12.35
N ARG A 53 -22.64 -6.94 11.59
CA ARG A 53 -22.09 -8.28 11.34
C ARG A 53 -20.61 -8.25 10.93
N LYS A 54 -19.94 -9.40 11.06
CA LYS A 54 -18.59 -9.62 10.52
C LYS A 54 -18.63 -9.79 9.00
N VAL A 55 -17.78 -9.05 8.29
CA VAL A 55 -17.64 -9.09 6.83
C VAL A 55 -16.18 -9.26 6.46
N ASP A 56 -15.94 -9.88 5.29
CA ASP A 56 -14.61 -9.88 4.71
C ASP A 56 -14.30 -8.46 4.21
N ALA A 57 -13.12 -7.96 4.53
CA ALA A 57 -12.73 -6.60 4.19
C ALA A 57 -11.27 -6.54 3.74
N LEU A 58 -10.95 -5.54 2.92
CA LEU A 58 -9.57 -5.18 2.60
C LEU A 58 -9.21 -3.95 3.41
N LYS A 59 -8.26 -4.09 4.33
CA LYS A 59 -7.72 -2.97 5.10
C LYS A 59 -6.40 -2.53 4.48
N ARG A 60 -6.29 -1.24 4.15
CA ARG A 60 -5.10 -0.69 3.50
C ARG A 60 -4.66 0.60 4.17
N LEU A 61 -3.35 0.78 4.25
CA LEU A 61 -2.74 2.06 4.59
C LEU A 61 -2.31 2.78 3.31
N CYS A 62 -2.57 4.08 3.24
CA CYS A 62 -2.18 4.91 2.11
C CYS A 62 -1.85 6.32 2.61
N VAL A 63 -1.03 7.04 1.85
CA VAL A 63 -0.67 8.42 2.20
C VAL A 63 -1.76 9.36 1.70
N SER A 64 -2.51 9.98 2.62
CA SER A 64 -3.50 11.01 2.25
C SER A 64 -2.82 12.30 1.77
N ARG A 65 -1.79 12.76 2.49
CA ARG A 65 -1.03 13.98 2.17
C ARG A 65 0.46 13.79 2.45
N LEU A 66 1.30 14.19 1.51
CA LEU A 66 2.75 14.16 1.66
C LEU A 66 3.25 15.38 2.45
N PRO A 67 4.11 15.18 3.47
CA PRO A 67 4.79 16.27 4.14
C PRO A 67 5.92 16.85 3.27
N ALA A 68 6.33 18.09 3.55
CA ALA A 68 7.49 18.71 2.89
C ALA A 68 8.81 17.96 3.17
N VAL A 69 8.88 17.27 4.32
CA VAL A 69 9.99 16.39 4.70
C VAL A 69 9.43 15.02 5.02
N LEU A 70 9.75 14.03 4.19
CA LEU A 70 9.33 12.65 4.37
C LEU A 70 10.45 11.84 5.05
N ILE A 71 10.12 11.17 6.15
CA ILE A 71 11.07 10.30 6.87
C ILE A 71 10.68 8.84 6.63
N LEU A 72 11.56 8.10 5.96
CA LEU A 72 11.41 6.67 5.74
C LEU A 72 12.24 5.90 6.78
N HIS A 73 11.58 5.17 7.67
CA HIS A 73 12.24 4.39 8.70
C HIS A 73 12.42 2.94 8.25
N LEU A 74 13.66 2.59 7.88
CA LEU A 74 14.01 1.23 7.49
C LEU A 74 14.03 0.30 8.71
N LYS A 75 13.07 -0.62 8.81
CA LYS A 75 12.98 -1.63 9.88
C LYS A 75 14.06 -2.69 9.71
N ARG A 76 15.29 -2.35 10.07
CA ARG A 76 16.45 -3.25 10.01
C ARG A 76 16.66 -4.09 11.26
N PHE A 77 15.73 -4.04 12.21
CA PHE A 77 15.83 -4.84 13.41
C PHE A 77 14.52 -5.57 13.65
N GLU A 78 14.60 -6.89 13.67
CA GLU A 78 13.49 -7.79 13.95
C GLU A 78 13.82 -8.67 15.15
N PHE A 79 12.80 -9.28 15.74
CA PHE A 79 12.97 -10.26 16.78
C PHE A 79 12.83 -11.66 16.16
N ASP A 80 13.92 -12.42 16.20
CA ASP A 80 13.93 -13.83 15.83
C ASP A 80 13.36 -14.61 17.02
N PHE A 81 12.15 -15.15 16.85
CA PHE A 81 11.45 -15.91 17.87
C PHE A 81 12.05 -17.30 18.11
N ASP A 82 12.69 -17.90 17.10
CA ASP A 82 13.32 -19.22 17.24
C ASP A 82 14.60 -19.11 18.06
N ALA A 83 15.41 -18.09 17.79
CA ALA A 83 16.65 -17.82 18.52
C ALA A 83 16.45 -16.90 19.75
N MET A 84 15.22 -16.44 20.02
CA MET A 84 14.84 -15.53 21.11
C MET A 84 15.75 -14.31 21.23
N LYS A 85 16.09 -13.68 20.10
CA LYS A 85 17.04 -12.56 20.05
C LYS A 85 16.68 -11.50 19.01
N LYS A 86 17.10 -10.27 19.26
CA LYS A 86 17.02 -9.19 18.27
C LYS A 86 18.12 -9.39 17.22
N VAL A 87 17.74 -9.45 15.95
CA VAL A 87 18.67 -9.62 14.83
C VAL A 87 18.65 -8.39 13.93
N LYS A 88 19.80 -8.09 13.32
CA LYS A 88 19.94 -7.00 12.35
C LYS A 88 19.75 -7.55 10.94
N VAL A 89 18.83 -6.97 10.19
CA VAL A 89 18.60 -7.23 8.76
C VAL A 89 19.68 -6.49 7.96
N ASN A 90 20.62 -7.26 7.42
CA ASN A 90 21.73 -6.76 6.60
C ASN A 90 21.46 -6.86 5.09
N ASP A 91 20.22 -7.21 4.70
CA ASP A 91 19.80 -7.25 3.30
C ASP A 91 20.08 -5.90 2.61
N SER A 92 20.53 -6.01 1.35
CA SER A 92 20.71 -4.83 0.49
C SER A 92 19.35 -4.19 0.24
N CYS A 93 19.28 -2.87 0.35
CA CYS A 93 18.07 -2.11 0.11
C CYS A 93 18.45 -0.86 -0.68
N GLU A 94 18.11 -0.88 -1.96
CA GLU A 94 18.36 0.20 -2.90
C GLU A 94 17.35 1.32 -2.72
N PHE A 95 17.80 2.56 -2.86
CA PHE A 95 16.95 3.74 -2.83
C PHE A 95 17.34 4.69 -3.95
N PRO A 96 16.37 5.17 -4.75
CA PRO A 96 16.65 6.11 -5.82
C PRO A 96 16.96 7.50 -5.27
N LEU A 97 17.63 8.32 -6.08
CA LEU A 97 17.86 9.73 -5.77
C LEU A 97 16.55 10.54 -5.84
N THR A 98 15.68 10.18 -6.76
CA THR A 98 14.35 10.77 -6.96
C THR A 98 13.31 9.70 -6.70
N LEU A 99 12.38 9.99 -5.80
CA LEU A 99 11.32 9.07 -5.40
C LEU A 99 9.97 9.67 -5.80
N ASP A 100 9.27 9.00 -6.70
CA ASP A 100 7.86 9.29 -6.95
C ASP A 100 7.02 8.64 -5.85
N MET A 101 6.25 9.44 -5.14
CA MET A 101 5.38 8.99 -4.06
C MET A 101 3.92 8.87 -4.49
N ASP A 102 3.57 9.36 -5.69
CA ASP A 102 2.19 9.37 -6.18
C ASP A 102 1.52 7.98 -6.13
N PRO A 103 2.17 6.88 -6.54
CA PRO A 103 1.58 5.53 -6.50
C PRO A 103 1.21 5.02 -5.10
N TYR A 104 1.76 5.65 -4.06
CA TYR A 104 1.55 5.29 -2.65
C TYR A 104 0.58 6.24 -1.94
N THR A 105 0.07 7.25 -2.64
CA THR A 105 -0.96 8.16 -2.14
C THR A 105 -2.36 7.60 -2.40
N LEU A 106 -3.34 8.07 -1.62
CA LEU A 106 -4.74 7.72 -1.85
C LEU A 106 -5.19 8.03 -3.29
N GLY A 107 -4.82 9.20 -3.82
CA GLY A 107 -5.18 9.62 -5.18
C GLY A 107 -4.53 8.75 -6.27
N GLY A 108 -3.24 8.43 -6.12
CA GLY A 108 -2.54 7.57 -7.08
C GLY A 108 -3.08 6.14 -7.07
N ILE A 109 -3.39 5.59 -5.89
CA ILE A 109 -4.00 4.27 -5.77
C ILE A 109 -5.37 4.24 -6.45
N GLU A 110 -6.24 5.22 -6.19
CA GLU A 110 -7.57 5.29 -6.83
C GLU A 110 -7.46 5.42 -8.36
N ARG A 111 -6.49 6.19 -8.88
CA ARG A 111 -6.23 6.27 -10.33
C ARG A 111 -5.79 4.92 -10.90
N ARG A 112 -4.86 4.23 -10.21
CA ARG A 112 -4.36 2.90 -10.63
C ARG A 112 -5.48 1.87 -10.66
N GLU A 113 -6.36 1.87 -9.66
CA GLU A 113 -7.52 0.98 -9.60
C GLU A 113 -8.54 1.29 -10.70
N ARG A 114 -8.82 2.57 -10.97
CA ARG A 114 -9.69 2.97 -12.10
C ARG A 114 -9.11 2.53 -13.44
N ALA A 115 -7.80 2.72 -13.65
CA ALA A 115 -7.12 2.31 -14.87
C ALA A 115 -7.15 0.77 -15.04
N ALA A 116 -6.86 0.02 -13.99
CA ALA A 116 -6.93 -1.44 -14.00
C ALA A 116 -8.36 -1.95 -14.29
N ALA A 117 -9.38 -1.34 -13.67
CA ALA A 117 -10.77 -1.68 -13.94
C ALA A 117 -11.19 -1.36 -15.38
N ALA A 118 -10.73 -0.25 -15.94
CA ALA A 118 -10.98 0.12 -17.33
C ALA A 118 -10.28 -0.84 -18.31
N ALA A 119 -9.05 -1.27 -18.02
CA ALA A 119 -8.30 -2.24 -18.81
C ALA A 119 -8.96 -3.63 -18.80
N ALA A 120 -9.41 -4.09 -17.63
CA ALA A 120 -10.13 -5.36 -17.49
C ALA A 120 -11.41 -5.38 -18.32
N ARG A 121 -12.18 -4.28 -18.34
CA ARG A 121 -13.37 -4.12 -19.20
C ARG A 121 -13.04 -4.18 -20.70
N ARG A 122 -11.81 -3.81 -21.08
CA ARG A 122 -11.30 -3.85 -22.46
C ARG A 122 -10.64 -5.20 -22.81
N GLY A 123 -10.63 -6.18 -21.90
CA GLY A 123 -9.97 -7.47 -22.12
C GLY A 123 -8.43 -7.38 -22.14
N GLN A 124 -7.86 -6.31 -21.59
CA GLN A 124 -6.41 -6.11 -21.50
C GLN A 124 -5.90 -6.59 -20.13
N ASP A 125 -4.61 -6.95 -20.06
CA ASP A 125 -3.96 -7.35 -18.82
C ASP A 125 -3.93 -6.17 -17.81
N PRO A 126 -4.64 -6.26 -16.68
CA PRO A 126 -4.76 -5.16 -15.72
C PRO A 126 -3.42 -4.81 -15.07
N ALA A 127 -2.48 -5.76 -14.95
CA ALA A 127 -1.16 -5.51 -14.35
C ALA A 127 -0.27 -4.64 -15.25
N LYS A 128 -0.45 -4.69 -16.58
CA LYS A 128 0.26 -3.83 -17.53
C LYS A 128 -0.30 -2.41 -17.59
N ALA A 129 -1.62 -2.26 -17.44
CA ALA A 129 -2.27 -0.96 -17.47
C ALA A 129 -1.93 -0.10 -16.25
N SER A 130 -1.79 -0.73 -15.07
CA SER A 130 -1.33 -0.06 -13.85
C SER A 130 0.09 0.51 -13.95
N ALA A 131 0.97 -0.11 -14.73
CA ALA A 131 2.36 0.32 -14.91
C ALA A 131 2.53 1.46 -15.96
N GLN A 132 1.56 1.64 -16.86
CA GLN A 132 1.61 2.73 -17.86
C GLN A 132 1.22 4.09 -17.29
N VAL A 133 0.38 4.13 -16.25
CA VAL A 133 0.03 5.38 -15.54
C VAL A 133 1.25 5.99 -14.83
N GLU A 134 2.20 5.16 -14.39
CA GLU A 134 3.46 5.59 -13.75
C GLU A 134 4.43 6.34 -14.70
N SER A 135 4.14 6.37 -16.01
CA SER A 135 5.06 6.91 -17.03
C SER A 135 4.58 8.21 -17.70
N ASP A 136 3.39 8.72 -17.35
CA ASP A 136 2.79 9.87 -18.04
C ASP A 136 2.83 11.17 -17.19
N PRO A 137 3.78 12.08 -17.43
CA PRO A 137 3.96 13.31 -16.67
C PRO A 137 2.83 14.34 -16.87
N GLU A 138 1.89 14.14 -17.81
CA GLU A 138 0.80 15.09 -18.07
C GLU A 138 -0.46 14.88 -17.22
N SER A 139 -0.55 13.80 -16.43
CA SER A 139 -1.75 13.50 -15.62
C SER A 139 -1.88 14.29 -14.31
N LEU A 140 -0.91 15.18 -14.01
CA LEU A 140 -0.85 15.94 -12.75
C LEU A 140 -1.78 17.17 -12.70
N PHE A 141 -2.53 17.46 -13.77
CA PHE A 141 -3.30 18.71 -13.94
C PHE A 141 -4.80 18.57 -14.21
N GLU A 142 -5.43 17.43 -13.92
CA GLU A 142 -6.90 17.29 -13.91
C GLU A 142 -7.48 17.04 -12.51
#